data_AF-A0A3D4F0Q2-F1
#
_entry.id   AF-A0A3D4F0Q2-F1
#
_cell.length_a   1.000
_cell.length_b   1.000
_cell.length_c   1.000
_cell.angle_alpha   90.00
_cell.angle_beta   90.00
_cell.angle_gamma   90.00
#
_symmetry.space_group_name_H-M   'P 1'
#
loop_
_entity.id
_entity.type
_entity.pdbx_description
1 polymer ?
#
loop_
_entity_poly.entity_id
_entity_poly.type
_entity_poly.pdbx_seq_one_letter_code
_entity_poly.pdbx_strand_id
1 'polypeptide(L)'
;MRIRGLLRRIPPVLLLLSLSLHFFTIVLYVRLPLKLAAVTIYPVWVWGATGLALASFCYIFSKARGSLTIILLWTFTILIVSDEAGPLARLASEPMKEAAPEEHAGSQILRVITLNCAGFSDPLEATRNFDPDIIFLQEIPPGYRIKRLTDTLFKGKGDYRYNRKLRFAIIVRGTIEREFRFSKYRTQLVKAEMFDGRKLNLMNLHLLSAATNMKLHQFDCWREHIKNHTLRRIELSSSLAGLRQYGSHPRFPTIVAGDFNAPANDSVHRIMRKEFTDSFDAVGTGWGNTFHRVLPLLRIDYIYGSAKLIPVRSQTFTRHKTDHRMVVSDFIYR
;
A
#
# COMPACT_ATOMS: atom_id res chain seq x y z
N MET A 1 45.02 14.23 26.23
CA MET A 1 44.41 12.95 25.81
C MET A 1 44.83 12.68 24.35
N ARG A 2 45.67 11.66 24.08
CA ARG A 2 46.25 11.43 22.73
C ARG A 2 45.17 10.97 21.73
N ILE A 3 45.15 11.58 20.53
CA ILE A 3 44.23 11.29 19.41
C ILE A 3 44.07 9.77 19.14
N ARG A 4 45.15 8.99 19.28
CA ARG A 4 45.13 7.52 19.14
C ARG A 4 44.25 6.79 20.16
N GLY A 5 44.09 7.31 21.38
CA GLY A 5 43.21 6.75 22.40
C GLY A 5 41.73 7.00 22.11
N LEU A 6 41.43 8.15 21.50
CA LEU A 6 40.07 8.50 21.07
C LEU A 6 39.65 7.61 19.88
N LEU A 7 40.54 7.44 18.89
CA LEU A 7 40.31 6.59 17.71
C LEU A 7 40.03 5.11 18.08
N ARG A 8 40.66 4.59 19.15
CA ARG A 8 40.41 3.21 19.63
C ARG A 8 39.02 3.01 20.26
N ARG A 9 38.36 4.08 20.71
CA ARG A 9 37.01 4.02 21.31
C ARG A 9 35.89 4.14 20.27
N ILE A 10 36.20 4.57 19.05
CA ILE A 10 35.20 4.77 17.99
C ILE A 10 34.49 3.47 17.63
N PRO A 11 35.16 2.33 17.32
CA PRO A 11 34.46 1.14 16.86
C PRO A 11 33.47 0.55 17.88
N PRO A 12 33.82 0.40 19.18
CA PRO A 12 32.84 -0.05 20.19
C PRO A 12 31.61 0.87 20.31
N VAL A 13 31.81 2.20 20.21
CA VAL A 13 30.70 3.16 20.26
C VAL A 13 29.79 3.03 19.05
N LEU A 14 30.35 2.92 17.84
CA LEU A 14 29.57 2.72 16.61
C LEU A 14 28.78 1.40 16.63
N LEU A 15 29.37 0.32 17.16
CA LEU A 15 28.66 -0.96 17.32
C LEU A 15 27.52 -0.86 18.35
N LEU A 16 27.76 -0.19 19.49
CA LEU A 16 26.70 0.04 20.49
C LEU A 16 25.56 0.89 19.92
N LEU A 17 25.88 1.91 19.13
CA LEU A 17 24.88 2.73 18.43
C LEU A 17 24.08 1.89 17.42
N SER A 18 24.75 1.06 16.62
CA SER A 18 24.08 0.16 15.67
C SER A 18 23.15 -0.84 16.36
N LEU A 19 23.60 -1.44 17.47
CA LEU A 19 22.79 -2.38 18.25
C LEU A 19 21.61 -1.70 18.95
N SER A 20 21.82 -0.50 19.49
CA SER A 20 20.76 0.28 20.11
C SER A 20 19.72 0.71 19.07
N LEU A 21 20.17 1.18 17.89
CA LEU A 21 19.30 1.48 16.76
C LEU A 21 18.47 0.24 16.38
N HIS A 22 19.09 -0.93 16.30
CA HIS A 22 18.39 -2.20 16.01
C HIS A 22 17.27 -2.47 17.01
N PHE A 23 17.59 -2.44 18.31
CA PHE A 23 16.62 -2.66 19.37
C PHE A 23 15.44 -1.68 19.27
N PHE A 24 15.72 -0.38 19.12
CA PHE A 24 14.68 0.63 18.96
C PHE A 24 13.84 0.41 17.70
N THR A 25 14.46 0.11 16.56
CA THR A 25 13.74 -0.21 15.31
C THR A 25 12.79 -1.38 15.52
N ILE A 26 13.23 -2.51 16.09
CA ILE A 26 12.35 -3.66 16.34
C ILE A 26 11.16 -3.26 17.23
N VAL A 27 11.42 -2.59 18.35
CA VAL A 27 10.36 -2.17 19.28
C VAL A 27 9.35 -1.26 18.59
N LEU A 28 9.82 -0.28 17.80
CA LEU A 28 8.95 0.66 17.11
C LEU A 28 8.12 0.00 16.02
N TYR A 29 8.70 -0.87 15.20
CA TYR A 29 8.00 -1.51 14.07
C TYR A 29 7.05 -2.62 14.52
N VAL A 30 7.32 -3.28 15.65
CA VAL A 30 6.40 -4.26 16.25
C VAL A 30 5.23 -3.57 16.96
N ARG A 31 5.49 -2.51 17.74
CA ARG A 31 4.45 -1.85 18.54
C ARG A 31 3.64 -0.82 17.73
N LEU A 32 4.28 -0.17 16.75
CA LEU A 32 3.82 1.02 16.02
C LEU A 32 3.16 2.04 16.96
N PRO A 33 3.91 2.59 17.94
CA PRO A 33 3.35 3.56 18.88
C PRO A 33 3.03 4.86 18.14
N LEU A 34 1.77 5.31 18.25
CA LEU A 34 1.26 6.49 17.55
C LEU A 34 2.13 7.74 17.75
N LYS A 35 2.67 7.94 18.96
CA LYS A 35 3.53 9.08 19.30
C LYS A 35 4.84 9.14 18.50
N LEU A 36 5.28 8.01 17.94
CA LEU A 36 6.52 7.91 17.17
C LEU A 36 6.25 7.52 15.71
N ALA A 37 5.04 7.79 15.21
CA ALA A 37 4.65 7.45 13.85
C ALA A 37 5.53 8.11 12.77
N ALA A 38 6.13 9.26 13.10
CA ALA A 38 7.11 9.94 12.24
C ALA A 38 8.36 9.10 11.95
N VAL A 39 8.71 8.12 12.81
CA VAL A 39 9.83 7.19 12.58
C VAL A 39 9.40 6.02 11.71
N THR A 40 8.18 5.52 11.93
CA THR A 40 7.65 4.32 11.25
C THR A 40 7.08 4.61 9.87
N ILE A 41 7.07 5.87 9.42
CA ILE A 41 6.75 6.21 8.02
C ILE A 41 7.82 5.71 7.06
N TYR A 42 9.08 5.70 7.50
CA TYR A 42 10.17 5.16 6.71
C TYR A 42 10.04 3.64 6.61
N PRO A 43 10.39 3.02 5.49
CA PRO A 43 10.57 1.57 5.44
C PRO A 43 11.63 1.12 6.45
N VAL A 44 11.44 -0.06 7.06
CA VAL A 44 12.36 -0.57 8.10
C VAL A 44 13.80 -0.69 7.60
N TRP A 45 13.98 -0.98 6.30
CA TRP A 45 15.28 -1.10 5.67
C TRP A 45 16.07 0.20 5.65
N VAL A 46 15.46 1.38 5.79
CA VAL A 46 16.18 2.66 5.90
C VAL A 46 17.01 2.70 7.19
N TRP A 47 16.40 2.30 8.32
CA TRP A 47 17.09 2.17 9.60
C TRP A 47 18.09 1.01 9.58
N GLY A 48 17.72 -0.08 8.92
CA GLY A 48 18.60 -1.22 8.72
C GLY A 48 19.85 -0.90 7.91
N ALA A 49 19.75 -0.14 6.82
CA ALA A 49 20.88 0.31 6.04
C ALA A 49 21.82 1.20 6.86
N THR A 50 21.27 2.07 7.70
CA THR A 50 22.05 2.91 8.62
C THR A 50 22.83 2.04 9.62
N GLY A 51 22.15 1.09 10.27
CA GLY A 51 22.79 0.17 11.21
C GLY A 51 23.84 -0.74 10.56
N LEU A 52 23.57 -1.24 9.36
CA LEU A 52 24.50 -2.02 8.53
C LEU A 52 25.74 -1.21 8.16
N ALA A 53 25.58 0.04 7.75
CA ALA A 53 26.72 0.90 7.39
C ALA A 53 27.67 1.08 8.58
N LEU A 54 27.13 1.36 9.77
CA LEU A 54 27.92 1.48 11.00
C LEU A 54 28.67 0.18 11.33
N ALA A 55 27.98 -0.97 11.28
CA ALA A 55 28.58 -2.25 11.61
C ALA A 55 29.61 -2.71 10.56
N SER A 56 29.32 -2.47 9.27
CA SER A 56 30.22 -2.80 8.15
C SER A 56 31.49 -1.95 8.19
N PHE A 57 31.38 -0.67 8.52
CA PHE A 57 32.55 0.19 8.75
C PHE A 57 33.46 -0.39 9.85
N CYS A 58 32.88 -0.81 10.98
CA CYS A 58 33.64 -1.43 12.07
C CYS A 58 34.26 -2.78 11.68
N TYR A 59 33.59 -3.57 10.85
CA TYR A 59 34.10 -4.84 10.33
C TYR A 59 35.29 -4.64 9.39
N ILE A 60 35.13 -3.78 8.38
CA ILE A 60 36.12 -3.55 7.32
C ILE A 60 37.38 -2.85 7.85
N PHE A 61 37.22 -1.76 8.60
CA PHE A 61 38.35 -0.88 8.94
C PHE A 61 38.98 -1.16 10.30
N SER A 62 38.25 -1.79 11.22
CA SER A 62 38.73 -2.02 12.60
C SER A 62 38.73 -3.48 13.03
N LYS A 63 38.15 -4.39 12.21
CA LYS A 63 37.95 -5.81 12.56
C LYS A 63 37.38 -5.98 13.98
N ALA A 64 36.49 -5.07 14.38
CA ALA A 64 35.97 -5.03 15.73
C ALA A 64 35.18 -6.31 16.05
N ARG A 65 35.45 -6.92 17.21
CA ARG A 65 34.74 -8.13 17.65
C ARG A 65 33.23 -7.86 17.73
N GLY A 66 32.42 -8.80 17.23
CA GLY A 66 30.95 -8.69 17.22
C GLY A 66 30.36 -7.90 16.05
N SER A 67 31.17 -7.21 15.24
CA SER A 67 30.67 -6.47 14.05
C SER A 67 29.95 -7.38 13.05
N LEU A 68 30.49 -8.58 12.77
CA LEU A 68 29.82 -9.56 11.90
C LEU A 68 28.47 -10.01 12.46
N THR A 69 28.37 -10.23 13.77
CA THR A 69 27.11 -10.61 14.42
C THR A 69 26.04 -9.53 14.23
N ILE A 70 26.41 -8.25 14.41
CA ILE A 70 25.49 -7.12 14.22
C ILE A 70 25.10 -6.97 12.73
N ILE A 71 26.02 -7.21 11.80
CA ILE A 71 25.71 -7.24 10.36
C ILE A 71 24.64 -8.31 10.08
N LEU A 72 24.88 -9.55 10.52
CA LEU A 72 23.92 -10.65 10.32
C LEU A 72 22.57 -10.34 10.96
N LEU A 73 22.55 -9.79 12.18
CA LEU A 73 21.33 -9.38 12.87
C LEU A 73 20.50 -8.39 12.04
N TRP A 74 21.12 -7.35 11.49
CA TRP A 74 20.43 -6.39 10.63
C TRP A 74 19.99 -7.02 9.31
N THR A 75 20.83 -7.83 8.66
CA THR A 75 20.48 -8.52 7.42
C THR A 75 19.23 -9.37 7.60
N PHE A 76 19.19 -10.23 8.63
CA PHE A 76 18.00 -11.04 8.91
C PHE A 76 16.78 -10.18 9.25
N THR A 77 16.98 -9.09 9.98
CA THR A 77 15.88 -8.17 10.32
C THR A 77 15.26 -7.56 9.06
N ILE A 78 16.08 -7.08 8.11
CA ILE A 78 15.57 -6.54 6.85
C ILE A 78 14.83 -7.62 6.05
N LEU A 79 15.40 -8.82 5.96
CA LEU A 79 14.80 -9.92 5.20
C LEU A 79 13.47 -10.41 5.78
N ILE A 80 13.26 -10.29 7.09
CA ILE A 80 12.05 -10.79 7.77
C ILE A 80 11.00 -9.68 7.96
N VAL A 81 11.43 -8.46 8.30
CA VAL A 81 10.53 -7.39 8.76
C VAL A 81 10.16 -6.42 7.63
N SER A 82 10.94 -6.36 6.54
CA SER A 82 10.64 -5.44 5.44
C SER A 82 9.47 -5.93 4.61
N ASP A 83 8.49 -5.04 4.39
CA ASP A 83 7.33 -5.32 3.52
C ASP A 83 7.75 -5.67 2.08
N GLU A 84 8.91 -5.19 1.63
CA GLU A 84 9.44 -5.46 0.31
C GLU A 84 10.14 -6.83 0.20
N ALA A 85 10.54 -7.46 1.31
CA ALA A 85 11.37 -8.67 1.27
C ALA A 85 10.64 -9.86 0.64
N GLY A 86 9.39 -10.11 1.04
CA GLY A 86 8.57 -11.19 0.46
C GLY A 86 8.33 -11.03 -1.05
N PRO A 87 7.82 -9.86 -1.51
CA PRO A 87 7.66 -9.58 -2.93
C PRO A 87 8.95 -9.66 -3.76
N LEU A 88 10.09 -9.24 -3.18
CA LEU A 88 11.40 -9.37 -3.83
C LEU A 88 11.90 -10.81 -3.90
N ALA A 89 11.60 -11.64 -2.90
CA ALA A 89 11.90 -13.07 -2.94
C ALA A 89 11.14 -13.80 -4.07
N ARG A 90 10.02 -13.22 -4.53
CA ARG A 90 9.22 -13.72 -5.66
C ARG A 90 9.62 -13.13 -7.02
N LEU A 91 10.77 -12.46 -7.13
CA LEU A 91 11.25 -11.91 -8.41
C LEU A 91 11.52 -12.96 -9.49
N ALA A 92 11.77 -14.21 -9.11
CA ALA A 92 11.92 -15.31 -10.06
C ALA A 92 10.59 -15.79 -10.65
N SER A 93 9.46 -15.43 -10.05
CA SER A 93 8.13 -15.73 -10.58
C SER A 93 7.84 -14.87 -11.81
N GLU A 94 7.06 -15.40 -12.75
CA GLU A 94 6.65 -14.60 -13.91
C GLU A 94 5.87 -13.35 -13.47
N PRO A 95 6.29 -12.15 -13.91
CA PRO A 95 5.60 -10.92 -13.58
C PRO A 95 4.26 -10.82 -14.33
N MET A 96 3.30 -10.13 -13.71
CA MET A 96 2.07 -9.73 -14.38
C MET A 96 2.38 -8.83 -15.58
N LYS A 97 1.84 -9.21 -16.73
CA LYS A 97 1.97 -8.45 -17.98
C LYS A 97 0.88 -7.38 -18.08
N GLU A 98 1.19 -6.31 -18.80
CA GLU A 98 0.20 -5.32 -19.23
C GLU A 98 -0.60 -5.87 -20.42
N ALA A 99 -1.46 -6.83 -20.11
CA ALA A 99 -2.31 -7.56 -21.04
C ALA A 99 -3.57 -8.03 -20.30
N ALA A 100 -4.48 -8.73 -20.98
CA ALA A 100 -5.64 -9.38 -20.34
C ALA A 100 -5.22 -10.40 -19.24
N PRO A 101 -6.11 -10.76 -18.29
CA PRO A 101 -5.82 -11.76 -17.28
C PRO A 101 -5.43 -13.10 -17.90
N GLU A 102 -4.35 -13.71 -17.40
CA GLU A 102 -4.04 -15.09 -17.76
C GLU A 102 -4.83 -16.03 -16.85
N GLU A 103 -5.23 -17.19 -17.37
CA GLU A 103 -5.96 -18.19 -16.60
C GLU A 103 -5.14 -18.67 -15.40
N HIS A 104 -5.83 -18.95 -14.29
CA HIS A 104 -5.22 -19.55 -13.11
C HIS A 104 -6.02 -20.78 -12.71
N ALA A 105 -5.43 -21.96 -12.90
CA ALA A 105 -6.02 -23.24 -12.51
C ALA A 105 -7.48 -23.44 -12.98
N GLY A 106 -7.80 -23.00 -14.22
CA GLY A 106 -9.15 -23.10 -14.79
C GLY A 106 -10.21 -22.23 -14.09
N SER A 107 -9.81 -21.35 -13.18
CA SER A 107 -10.70 -20.44 -12.46
C SER A 107 -10.88 -19.13 -13.22
N GLN A 108 -12.10 -18.60 -13.17
CA GLN A 108 -12.39 -17.27 -13.70
C GLN A 108 -11.72 -16.19 -12.84
N ILE A 109 -10.88 -15.38 -13.48
CA ILE A 109 -10.18 -14.27 -12.83
C ILE A 109 -11.09 -13.06 -12.69
N LEU A 110 -11.02 -12.44 -11.51
CA LEU A 110 -11.55 -11.12 -11.24
C LEU A 110 -10.38 -10.13 -11.14
N ARG A 111 -10.20 -9.28 -12.15
CA ARG A 111 -9.11 -8.29 -12.18
C ARG A 111 -9.54 -6.94 -11.63
N VAL A 112 -8.77 -6.46 -10.66
CA VAL A 112 -9.01 -5.23 -9.93
C VAL A 112 -7.86 -4.26 -10.15
N ILE A 113 -8.17 -3.00 -10.43
CA ILE A 113 -7.21 -1.92 -10.55
C ILE A 113 -7.53 -0.82 -9.52
N THR A 114 -6.51 -0.25 -8.89
CA THR A 114 -6.61 1.06 -8.24
C THR A 114 -5.58 2.03 -8.78
N LEU A 115 -5.99 3.28 -9.00
CA LEU A 115 -5.16 4.35 -9.51
C LEU A 115 -5.56 5.73 -8.96
N ASN A 116 -4.64 6.35 -8.21
CA ASN A 116 -4.68 7.78 -7.98
C ASN A 116 -4.12 8.52 -9.22
N CYS A 117 -4.96 9.35 -9.84
CA CYS A 117 -4.64 10.03 -11.09
C CYS A 117 -3.88 11.35 -10.90
N ALA A 118 -3.67 11.79 -9.65
CA ALA A 118 -3.06 13.07 -9.28
C ALA A 118 -3.68 14.30 -9.98
N GLY A 119 -4.90 14.16 -10.49
CA GLY A 119 -5.59 15.16 -11.31
C GLY A 119 -5.18 15.29 -12.76
N PHE A 120 -4.21 14.51 -13.27
CA PHE A 120 -3.69 14.68 -14.63
C PHE A 120 -3.59 13.39 -15.45
N SER A 121 -3.42 12.23 -14.83
CA SER A 121 -3.34 10.96 -15.54
C SER A 121 -4.69 10.61 -16.19
N ASP A 122 -4.66 10.16 -17.44
CA ASP A 122 -5.84 9.66 -18.15
C ASP A 122 -6.13 8.22 -17.69
N PRO A 123 -7.26 7.97 -17.00
CA PRO A 123 -7.64 6.62 -16.57
C PRO A 123 -7.80 5.62 -17.72
N LEU A 124 -8.27 6.03 -18.90
CA LEU A 124 -8.50 5.11 -20.02
C LEU A 124 -7.16 4.61 -20.57
N GLU A 125 -6.25 5.53 -20.88
CA GLU A 125 -4.91 5.18 -21.35
C GLU A 125 -4.15 4.33 -20.32
N ALA A 126 -4.32 4.62 -19.03
CA ALA A 126 -3.63 3.90 -17.96
C ALA A 126 -4.10 2.45 -17.76
N THR A 127 -5.35 2.13 -18.14
CA THR A 127 -6.02 0.86 -17.76
C THR A 127 -6.46 -0.01 -18.93
N ARG A 128 -6.58 0.53 -20.14
CA ARG A 128 -7.17 -0.17 -21.31
C ARG A 128 -6.50 -1.49 -21.68
N ASN A 129 -5.20 -1.63 -21.44
CA ASN A 129 -4.45 -2.83 -21.82
C ASN A 129 -4.64 -4.01 -20.84
N PHE A 130 -5.26 -3.79 -19.68
CA PHE A 130 -5.35 -4.80 -18.61
C PHE A 130 -6.59 -5.67 -18.68
N ASP A 131 -7.56 -5.33 -19.52
CA ASP A 131 -8.90 -5.94 -19.53
C ASP A 131 -9.50 -6.08 -18.11
N PRO A 132 -9.61 -4.99 -17.33
CA PRO A 132 -10.04 -5.09 -15.93
C PRO A 132 -11.53 -5.44 -15.79
N ASP A 133 -11.92 -5.88 -14.60
CA ASP A 133 -13.34 -6.04 -14.22
C ASP A 133 -13.79 -4.94 -13.26
N ILE A 134 -12.89 -4.46 -12.41
CA ILE A 134 -13.16 -3.43 -11.40
C ILE A 134 -12.04 -2.38 -11.43
N ILE A 135 -12.41 -1.10 -11.43
CA ILE A 135 -11.46 0.01 -11.34
C ILE A 135 -11.89 0.96 -10.23
N PHE A 136 -10.95 1.23 -9.32
CA PHE A 136 -11.01 2.25 -8.29
C PHE A 136 -10.16 3.43 -8.70
N LEU A 137 -10.75 4.63 -8.79
CA LEU A 137 -10.03 5.84 -9.18
C LEU A 137 -10.07 6.88 -8.07
N GLN A 138 -8.95 7.55 -7.84
CA GLN A 138 -8.81 8.72 -6.96
C GLN A 138 -8.22 9.91 -7.75
N GLU A 139 -8.53 11.13 -7.30
CA GLU A 139 -8.08 12.38 -7.93
C GLU A 139 -8.28 12.45 -9.45
N ILE A 140 -9.43 11.98 -9.93
CA ILE A 140 -9.77 11.96 -11.36
C ILE A 140 -9.61 13.37 -11.97
N PRO A 141 -9.04 13.54 -13.17
CA PRO A 141 -8.89 14.85 -13.80
C PRO A 141 -10.20 15.66 -13.85
N PRO A 142 -10.15 16.99 -13.67
CA PRO A 142 -11.35 17.81 -13.71
C PRO A 142 -12.02 17.72 -15.08
N GLY A 143 -13.34 17.60 -15.11
CA GLY A 143 -14.10 17.47 -16.35
C GLY A 143 -14.00 16.11 -17.05
N TYR A 144 -13.28 15.13 -16.48
CA TYR A 144 -13.14 13.80 -17.10
C TYR A 144 -14.48 13.08 -17.24
N ARG A 145 -14.71 12.48 -18.42
CA ARG A 145 -15.97 11.80 -18.76
C ARG A 145 -15.88 10.31 -18.45
N ILE A 146 -16.20 9.92 -17.21
CA ILE A 146 -16.18 8.51 -16.76
C ILE A 146 -17.06 7.61 -17.64
N LYS A 147 -18.20 8.09 -18.14
CA LYS A 147 -19.03 7.33 -19.08
C LYS A 147 -18.24 6.84 -20.30
N ARG A 148 -17.39 7.70 -20.90
CA ARG A 148 -16.58 7.33 -22.07
C ARG A 148 -15.59 6.21 -21.72
N LEU A 149 -14.93 6.30 -20.56
CA LEU A 149 -14.06 5.25 -20.04
C LEU A 149 -14.82 3.92 -19.92
N THR A 150 -15.96 3.93 -19.20
CA THR A 150 -16.77 2.74 -18.96
C THR A 150 -17.27 2.10 -20.26
N ASP A 151 -17.82 2.91 -21.18
CA ASP A 151 -18.33 2.43 -22.47
C ASP A 151 -17.20 1.84 -23.34
N THR A 152 -16.03 2.46 -23.32
CA THR A 152 -14.87 1.99 -24.12
C THR A 152 -14.32 0.67 -23.58
N LEU A 153 -14.17 0.55 -22.26
CA LEU A 153 -13.62 -0.65 -21.63
C LEU A 153 -14.60 -1.83 -21.66
N PHE A 154 -15.87 -1.59 -21.38
CA PHE A 154 -16.85 -2.65 -21.16
C PHE A 154 -17.87 -2.81 -22.29
N LYS A 155 -17.75 -2.02 -23.37
CA LYS A 155 -18.60 -2.12 -24.57
C LYS A 155 -20.10 -2.13 -24.23
N GLY A 156 -20.49 -1.25 -23.30
CA GLY A 156 -21.88 -1.11 -22.82
C GLY A 156 -22.29 -2.10 -21.72
N LYS A 157 -21.45 -3.05 -21.32
CA LYS A 157 -21.69 -4.02 -20.23
C LYS A 157 -21.18 -3.55 -18.87
N GLY A 158 -21.09 -2.23 -18.69
CA GLY A 158 -20.42 -1.61 -17.56
C GLY A 158 -21.29 -0.60 -16.84
N ASP A 159 -21.06 -0.45 -15.54
CA ASP A 159 -21.68 0.59 -14.71
C ASP A 159 -20.61 1.31 -13.89
N TYR A 160 -20.92 2.52 -13.42
CA TYR A 160 -20.01 3.33 -12.63
C TYR A 160 -20.74 4.24 -11.64
N ARG A 161 -20.08 4.58 -10.54
CA ARG A 161 -20.51 5.66 -9.64
C ARG A 161 -19.38 6.67 -9.51
N TYR A 162 -19.65 7.92 -9.91
CA TYR A 162 -18.66 8.99 -9.89
C TYR A 162 -19.07 10.11 -8.93
N ASN A 163 -18.24 10.37 -7.92
CA ASN A 163 -18.38 11.53 -7.06
C ASN A 163 -17.58 12.70 -7.63
N ARG A 164 -18.26 13.63 -8.32
CA ARG A 164 -17.63 14.80 -8.93
C ARG A 164 -16.97 15.75 -7.93
N LYS A 165 -17.57 15.95 -6.76
CA LYS A 165 -17.06 16.89 -5.74
C LYS A 165 -15.70 16.44 -5.22
N LEU A 166 -15.57 15.14 -5.00
CA LEU A 166 -14.38 14.58 -4.38
C LEU A 166 -13.45 13.87 -5.38
N ARG A 167 -13.86 13.80 -6.65
CA ARG A 167 -13.07 13.33 -7.80
C ARG A 167 -12.61 11.88 -7.69
N PHE A 168 -13.52 10.98 -7.31
CA PHE A 168 -13.26 9.53 -7.29
C PHE A 168 -14.44 8.72 -7.79
N ALA A 169 -14.15 7.53 -8.31
CA ALA A 169 -15.14 6.66 -8.93
C ALA A 169 -14.83 5.18 -8.69
N ILE A 170 -15.89 4.38 -8.71
CA ILE A 170 -15.85 2.93 -8.89
C ILE A 170 -16.48 2.63 -10.24
N ILE A 171 -15.81 1.82 -11.04
CA ILE A 171 -16.23 1.39 -12.38
C ILE A 171 -16.19 -0.14 -12.38
N VAL A 172 -17.25 -0.79 -12.87
CA VAL A 172 -17.39 -2.25 -12.85
C VAL A 172 -17.86 -2.80 -14.20
N ARG A 173 -17.36 -3.98 -14.57
CA ARG A 173 -17.91 -4.84 -15.62
C ARG A 173 -19.09 -5.62 -15.02
N GLY A 174 -20.29 -5.06 -15.13
CA GLY A 174 -21.47 -5.52 -14.42
C GLY A 174 -22.42 -4.36 -14.14
N THR A 175 -23.25 -4.49 -13.11
CA THR A 175 -24.23 -3.49 -12.69
C THR A 175 -24.05 -3.10 -11.23
N ILE A 176 -24.25 -1.84 -10.89
CA ILE A 176 -24.20 -1.37 -9.50
C ILE A 176 -25.62 -1.26 -8.95
N GLU A 177 -25.99 -2.20 -8.08
CA GLU A 177 -27.32 -2.26 -7.46
C GLU A 177 -27.57 -1.08 -6.52
N ARG A 178 -26.53 -0.69 -5.76
CA ARG A 178 -26.67 0.31 -4.71
C ARG A 178 -25.36 1.04 -4.45
N GLU A 179 -25.44 2.35 -4.23
CA GLU A 179 -24.35 3.19 -3.74
C GLU A 179 -24.69 3.70 -2.33
N PHE A 180 -23.72 3.64 -1.43
CA PHE A 180 -23.76 4.29 -0.14
C PHE A 180 -22.70 5.39 -0.10
N ARG A 181 -23.15 6.62 0.19
CA ARG A 181 -22.30 7.80 0.22
C ARG A 181 -21.93 8.16 1.64
N PHE A 182 -20.64 8.33 1.89
CA PHE A 182 -20.14 8.86 3.14
C PHE A 182 -20.05 10.39 3.00
N SER A 183 -20.84 11.13 3.79
CA SER A 183 -20.90 12.60 3.68
C SER A 183 -19.64 13.28 4.19
N LYS A 184 -18.95 12.66 5.16
CA LYS A 184 -17.80 13.24 5.87
C LYS A 184 -16.44 12.80 5.32
N TYR A 185 -16.36 11.61 4.75
CA TYR A 185 -15.11 10.93 4.43
C TYR A 185 -14.98 10.67 2.94
N ARG A 186 -13.73 10.55 2.48
CA ARG A 186 -13.44 10.27 1.07
C ARG A 186 -13.53 8.78 0.81
N THR A 187 -14.75 8.26 1.03
CA THR A 187 -15.09 6.84 0.94
C THR A 187 -16.31 6.67 0.06
N GLN A 188 -16.27 5.67 -0.81
CA GLN A 188 -17.40 5.24 -1.63
C GLN A 188 -17.62 3.75 -1.41
N LEU A 189 -18.85 3.34 -1.09
CA LEU A 189 -19.22 1.94 -0.99
C LEU A 189 -20.30 1.66 -2.02
N VAL A 190 -20.09 0.64 -2.84
CA VAL A 190 -21.11 0.14 -3.76
C VAL A 190 -21.30 -1.36 -3.57
N LYS A 191 -22.52 -1.81 -3.80
CA LYS A 191 -22.83 -3.22 -4.00
C LYS A 191 -23.07 -3.44 -5.49
N ALA A 192 -22.30 -4.32 -6.08
CA ALA A 192 -22.34 -4.60 -7.52
C ALA A 192 -22.64 -6.08 -7.78
N GLU A 193 -23.34 -6.34 -8.87
CA GLU A 193 -23.44 -7.65 -9.50
C GLU A 193 -22.52 -7.65 -10.72
N MET A 194 -21.51 -8.52 -10.70
CA MET A 194 -20.51 -8.61 -11.77
C MET A 194 -21.09 -9.33 -13.00
N PHE A 195 -20.36 -9.28 -14.11
CA PHE A 195 -20.76 -9.92 -15.37
C PHE A 195 -20.99 -11.45 -15.28
N ASP A 196 -20.47 -12.10 -14.24
CA ASP A 196 -20.65 -13.52 -13.93
C ASP A 196 -21.84 -13.79 -12.99
N GLY A 197 -22.62 -12.75 -12.64
CA GLY A 197 -23.77 -12.82 -11.73
C GLY A 197 -23.41 -12.80 -10.25
N ARG A 198 -22.13 -12.80 -9.87
CA ARG A 198 -21.72 -12.77 -8.46
C ARG A 198 -21.84 -11.37 -7.89
N LYS A 199 -22.28 -11.29 -6.63
CA LYS A 199 -22.48 -10.01 -5.92
C LYS A 199 -21.32 -9.71 -5.00
N LEU A 200 -20.82 -8.47 -5.04
CA LEU A 200 -19.67 -8.01 -4.25
C LEU A 200 -19.93 -6.64 -3.64
N ASN A 201 -19.30 -6.42 -2.49
CA ASN A 201 -19.10 -5.09 -1.95
C ASN A 201 -17.77 -4.53 -2.46
N LEU A 202 -17.80 -3.30 -2.96
CA LEU A 202 -16.62 -2.58 -3.43
C LEU A 202 -16.51 -1.28 -2.66
N MET A 203 -15.38 -1.08 -1.98
CA MET A 203 -15.12 0.12 -1.20
C MET A 203 -13.89 0.85 -1.75
N ASN A 204 -14.11 2.04 -2.32
CA ASN A 204 -13.05 2.96 -2.73
C ASN A 204 -12.67 3.85 -1.54
N LEU A 205 -11.40 3.92 -1.21
CA LEU A 205 -10.85 4.79 -0.19
C LEU A 205 -9.89 5.83 -0.77
N HIS A 206 -9.97 7.03 -0.24
CA HIS A 206 -8.94 8.04 -0.36
C HIS A 206 -8.76 8.72 1.00
N LEU A 207 -8.16 8.01 1.96
CA LEU A 207 -8.05 8.47 3.35
C LEU A 207 -7.31 9.81 3.44
N LEU A 208 -7.50 10.56 4.53
CA LEU A 208 -6.82 11.83 4.78
C LEU A 208 -5.33 11.78 4.40
N SER A 209 -4.86 12.80 3.67
CA SER A 209 -3.49 12.83 3.12
C SER A 209 -2.41 12.52 4.15
N ALA A 210 -1.35 11.85 3.69
CA ALA A 210 -0.20 11.54 4.51
C ALA A 210 0.48 12.82 5.02
N ALA A 211 0.99 12.80 6.25
CA ALA A 211 1.94 13.82 6.68
C ALA A 211 3.23 13.64 5.83
N THR A 212 3.55 14.65 5.03
CA THR A 212 4.74 14.62 4.14
C THR A 212 5.97 15.24 4.81
N ASN A 213 5.81 15.82 6.00
CA ASN A 213 6.92 16.38 6.75
C ASN A 213 7.84 15.25 7.27
N MET A 214 9.05 15.18 6.70
CA MET A 214 10.06 14.18 7.05
C MET A 214 11.16 14.74 7.97
N LYS A 215 11.05 16.00 8.41
CA LYS A 215 12.05 16.70 9.22
C LYS A 215 11.95 16.29 10.69
N LEU A 216 12.50 15.13 11.03
CA LEU A 216 12.44 14.56 12.40
C LEU A 216 13.01 15.47 13.50
N HIS A 217 13.84 16.45 13.15
CA HIS A 217 14.38 17.44 14.10
C HIS A 217 13.36 18.53 14.50
N GLN A 218 12.21 18.64 13.82
CA GLN A 218 11.18 19.64 14.11
C GLN A 218 10.05 19.03 14.93
N PHE A 219 9.66 19.66 16.04
CA PHE A 219 8.53 19.19 16.87
C PHE A 219 7.21 19.11 16.11
N ASP A 220 6.97 20.02 15.16
CA ASP A 220 5.75 20.04 14.37
C ASP A 220 5.60 18.81 13.47
N CYS A 221 6.71 18.24 12.99
CA CYS A 221 6.72 16.96 12.27
C CYS A 221 6.00 15.88 13.09
N TRP A 222 6.41 15.70 14.34
CA TRP A 222 5.82 14.68 15.23
C TRP A 222 4.34 14.94 15.50
N ARG A 223 3.96 16.20 15.78
CA ARG A 223 2.57 16.59 16.04
C ARG A 223 1.68 16.32 14.83
N GLU A 224 2.15 16.67 13.63
CA GLU A 224 1.45 16.46 12.37
C GLU A 224 1.24 14.97 12.10
N HIS A 225 2.29 14.15 12.24
CA HIS A 225 2.20 12.70 12.11
C HIS A 225 1.18 12.10 13.09
N ILE A 226 1.25 12.44 14.37
CA ILE A 226 0.29 11.94 15.38
C ILE A 226 -1.14 12.28 14.99
N LYS A 227 -1.39 13.55 14.62
CA LYS A 227 -2.73 14.02 14.23
C LYS A 227 -3.24 13.28 12.99
N ASN A 228 -2.45 13.23 11.92
CA ASN A 228 -2.84 12.60 10.67
C ASN A 228 -3.08 11.10 10.81
N HIS A 229 -2.22 10.39 11.55
CA HIS A 229 -2.44 8.97 11.86
C HIS A 229 -3.73 8.74 12.65
N THR A 230 -4.01 9.60 13.65
CA THR A 230 -5.24 9.49 14.46
C THR A 230 -6.48 9.66 13.60
N LEU A 231 -6.50 10.72 12.78
CA LEU A 231 -7.65 11.03 11.92
C LEU A 231 -7.86 9.96 10.84
N ARG A 232 -6.79 9.48 10.18
CA ARG A 232 -6.88 8.37 9.21
C ARG A 232 -7.45 7.10 9.85
N ARG A 233 -7.03 6.78 11.07
CA ARG A 233 -7.55 5.61 11.81
C ARG A 233 -9.04 5.74 12.12
N ILE A 234 -9.49 6.94 12.51
CA ILE A 234 -10.91 7.22 12.75
C ILE A 234 -11.71 7.08 11.45
N GLU A 235 -11.24 7.72 10.36
CA GLU A 235 -11.87 7.65 9.04
C GLU A 235 -11.99 6.21 8.52
N LEU A 236 -10.93 5.41 8.63
CA LEU A 236 -10.97 3.99 8.25
C LEU A 236 -11.96 3.21 9.11
N SER A 237 -11.94 3.42 10.43
CA SER A 237 -12.84 2.71 11.35
C SER A 237 -14.31 3.03 11.06
N SER A 238 -14.63 4.30 10.79
CA SER A 238 -15.98 4.71 10.36
C SER A 238 -16.37 4.12 9.00
N SER A 239 -15.43 4.05 8.06
CA SER A 239 -15.67 3.43 6.74
C SER A 239 -15.97 1.94 6.88
N LEU A 240 -15.19 1.19 7.66
CA LEU A 240 -15.42 -0.23 7.93
C LEU A 240 -16.72 -0.49 8.72
N ALA A 241 -17.09 0.39 9.65
CA ALA A 241 -18.39 0.32 10.31
C ALA A 241 -19.54 0.47 9.30
N GLY A 242 -19.44 1.44 8.38
CA GLY A 242 -20.38 1.61 7.28
C GLY A 242 -20.42 0.41 6.33
N LEU A 243 -19.29 -0.22 6.04
CA LEU A 243 -19.23 -1.47 5.28
C LEU A 243 -20.04 -2.59 5.94
N ARG A 244 -19.88 -2.78 7.25
CA ARG A 244 -20.62 -3.81 8.00
C ARG A 244 -22.11 -3.51 8.03
N GLN A 245 -22.47 -2.26 8.30
CA GLN A 245 -23.87 -1.83 8.41
C GLN A 245 -24.60 -1.85 7.06
N TYR A 246 -24.01 -1.29 6.01
CA TYR A 246 -24.68 -1.03 4.73
C TYR A 246 -24.33 -2.06 3.65
N GLY A 247 -23.09 -2.57 3.66
CA GLY A 247 -22.63 -3.62 2.75
C GLY A 247 -22.98 -5.04 3.21
N SER A 248 -23.53 -5.22 4.41
CA SER A 248 -23.77 -6.54 5.00
C SER A 248 -22.51 -7.42 5.07
N HIS A 249 -21.33 -6.83 5.24
CA HIS A 249 -20.09 -7.59 5.43
C HIS A 249 -20.16 -8.42 6.73
N PRO A 250 -19.73 -9.70 6.76
CA PRO A 250 -18.97 -10.44 5.73
C PRO A 250 -19.84 -11.32 4.80
N ARG A 251 -21.14 -11.06 4.65
CA ARG A 251 -22.05 -11.93 3.85
C ARG A 251 -21.62 -12.04 2.38
N PHE A 252 -21.25 -10.93 1.76
CA PHE A 252 -20.78 -10.90 0.36
C PHE A 252 -19.25 -10.76 0.30
N PRO A 253 -18.58 -11.34 -0.73
CA PRO A 253 -17.18 -11.03 -1.02
C PRO A 253 -16.99 -9.52 -1.11
N THR A 254 -15.91 -9.03 -0.52
CA THR A 254 -15.64 -7.59 -0.42
C THR A 254 -14.23 -7.29 -0.90
N ILE A 255 -14.11 -6.25 -1.73
CA ILE A 255 -12.84 -5.62 -2.10
C ILE A 255 -12.82 -4.22 -1.50
N VAL A 256 -11.73 -3.90 -0.80
CA VAL A 256 -11.44 -2.54 -0.32
C VAL A 256 -10.16 -2.10 -1.00
N ALA A 257 -10.20 -1.01 -1.76
CA ALA A 257 -9.06 -0.55 -2.52
C ALA A 257 -8.99 0.97 -2.60
N GLY A 258 -7.82 1.49 -2.90
CA GLY A 258 -7.62 2.92 -3.07
C GLY A 258 -6.32 3.44 -2.48
N ASP A 259 -6.29 4.74 -2.28
CA ASP A 259 -5.20 5.46 -1.66
C ASP A 259 -5.45 5.56 -0.14
N PHE A 260 -4.72 4.76 0.62
CA PHE A 260 -4.82 4.76 2.07
C PHE A 260 -4.02 5.91 2.69
N ASN A 261 -3.19 6.61 1.91
CA ASN A 261 -2.27 7.63 2.39
C ASN A 261 -1.46 7.16 3.61
N ALA A 262 -1.18 5.86 3.67
CA ALA A 262 -0.63 5.18 4.84
C ALA A 262 0.41 4.15 4.41
N PRO A 263 1.68 4.30 4.85
CA PRO A 263 2.72 3.33 4.56
C PRO A 263 2.39 1.97 5.18
N ALA A 264 3.02 0.90 4.71
CA ALA A 264 2.71 -0.48 5.14
C ALA A 264 2.85 -0.68 6.67
N ASN A 265 3.75 0.06 7.30
CA ASN A 265 3.99 0.10 8.75
C ASN A 265 3.03 1.04 9.51
N ASP A 266 1.87 1.37 8.96
CA ASP A 266 0.83 2.12 9.66
C ASP A 266 -0.15 1.20 10.40
N SER A 267 -0.63 1.64 11.56
CA SER A 267 -1.65 0.95 12.34
C SER A 267 -2.98 0.74 11.60
N VAL A 268 -3.29 1.53 10.57
CA VAL A 268 -4.49 1.31 9.74
C VAL A 268 -4.47 -0.05 9.05
N HIS A 269 -3.31 -0.51 8.59
CA HIS A 269 -3.19 -1.82 7.95
C HIS A 269 -3.31 -2.97 8.94
N ARG A 270 -2.97 -2.74 10.22
CA ARG A 270 -3.27 -3.69 11.31
C ARG A 270 -4.77 -3.84 11.54
N ILE A 271 -5.57 -2.81 11.26
CA ILE A 271 -7.03 -2.89 11.32
C ILE A 271 -7.55 -3.68 10.12
N MET A 272 -7.06 -3.37 8.91
CA MET A 272 -7.43 -4.07 7.68
C MET A 272 -7.16 -5.57 7.74
N ARG A 273 -5.94 -5.95 8.16
CA ARG A 273 -5.50 -7.36 8.22
C ARG A 273 -6.28 -8.26 9.18
N LYS A 274 -7.20 -7.70 9.99
CA LYS A 274 -8.11 -8.51 10.82
C LYS A 274 -9.20 -9.21 10.00
N GLU A 275 -9.62 -8.60 8.89
CA GLU A 275 -10.79 -9.04 8.10
C GLU A 275 -10.45 -9.19 6.60
N PHE A 276 -9.32 -8.65 6.15
CA PHE A 276 -8.93 -8.61 4.75
C PHE A 276 -7.47 -9.04 4.53
N THR A 277 -7.20 -9.59 3.36
CA THR A 277 -5.87 -9.95 2.89
C THR A 277 -5.34 -8.86 1.96
N ASP A 278 -4.14 -8.35 2.24
CA ASP A 278 -3.40 -7.46 1.34
C ASP A 278 -2.91 -8.29 0.14
N SER A 279 -3.44 -8.00 -1.05
CA SER A 279 -3.10 -8.78 -2.25
C SER A 279 -1.64 -8.65 -2.66
N PHE A 280 -1.02 -7.47 -2.48
CA PHE A 280 0.38 -7.29 -2.87
C PHE A 280 1.32 -8.00 -1.90
N ASP A 281 1.04 -7.92 -0.60
CA ASP A 281 1.82 -8.65 0.40
C ASP A 281 1.75 -10.17 0.19
N ALA A 282 0.53 -10.68 -0.06
CA ALA A 282 0.28 -12.12 -0.21
C ALA A 282 0.93 -12.73 -1.46
N VAL A 283 0.77 -12.09 -2.63
CA VAL A 283 1.16 -12.69 -3.93
C VAL A 283 1.91 -11.73 -4.84
N GLY A 284 2.16 -10.50 -4.41
CA GLY A 284 2.78 -9.48 -5.24
C GLY A 284 4.23 -9.78 -5.56
N THR A 285 4.68 -9.37 -6.74
CA THR A 285 6.05 -9.56 -7.23
C THR A 285 6.74 -8.22 -7.47
N GLY A 286 8.03 -8.15 -7.13
CA GLY A 286 8.86 -6.97 -7.37
C GLY A 286 8.61 -5.83 -6.37
N TRP A 287 8.92 -4.59 -6.78
CA TRP A 287 8.88 -3.44 -5.88
C TRP A 287 7.47 -2.89 -5.71
N GLY A 288 6.87 -3.08 -4.53
CA GLY A 288 5.46 -2.76 -4.25
C GLY A 288 5.13 -1.32 -3.91
N ASN A 289 6.13 -0.49 -3.63
CA ASN A 289 5.87 0.90 -3.24
C ASN A 289 5.31 1.70 -4.42
N THR A 290 4.38 2.60 -4.10
CA THR A 290 3.57 3.31 -5.09
C THR A 290 3.86 4.81 -5.14
N PHE A 291 4.47 5.38 -4.10
CA PHE A 291 4.70 6.83 -3.97
C PHE A 291 6.10 7.17 -3.41
N HIS A 292 6.79 8.20 -3.90
CA HIS A 292 6.53 8.94 -5.14
C HIS A 292 6.99 8.09 -6.34
N ARG A 293 6.22 8.05 -7.43
CA ARG A 293 6.38 7.12 -8.58
C ARG A 293 7.82 6.91 -9.07
N VAL A 294 8.64 7.98 -9.09
CA VAL A 294 10.03 7.97 -9.59
C VAL A 294 10.99 7.24 -8.65
N LEU A 295 10.84 7.45 -7.34
CA LEU A 295 11.62 6.76 -6.30
C LEU A 295 10.64 6.30 -5.22
N PRO A 296 9.90 5.21 -5.47
CA PRO A 296 8.78 4.84 -4.62
C PRO A 296 9.29 4.26 -3.31
N LEU A 297 9.26 5.06 -2.25
CA LEU A 297 9.65 4.65 -0.90
C LEU A 297 8.46 4.22 -0.06
N LEU A 298 7.25 4.65 -0.40
CA LEU A 298 6.04 4.40 0.37
C LEU A 298 5.05 3.59 -0.46
N ARG A 299 4.52 2.52 0.13
CA ARG A 299 3.34 1.82 -0.38
C ARG A 299 2.11 2.43 0.27
N ILE A 300 1.35 3.22 -0.48
CA ILE A 300 0.15 3.92 0.03
C ILE A 300 -1.13 3.52 -0.71
N ASP A 301 -1.01 2.91 -1.90
CA ASP A 301 -2.14 2.38 -2.66
C ASP A 301 -2.24 0.87 -2.44
N TYR A 302 -3.44 0.39 -2.10
CA TYR A 302 -3.66 -1.02 -1.72
C TYR A 302 -4.91 -1.58 -2.38
N ILE A 303 -4.91 -2.91 -2.56
CA ILE A 303 -6.10 -3.69 -2.89
C ILE A 303 -6.19 -4.83 -1.86
N TYR A 304 -7.26 -4.80 -1.07
CA TYR A 304 -7.57 -5.77 -0.03
C TYR A 304 -8.76 -6.63 -0.44
N GLY A 305 -8.63 -7.96 -0.26
CA GLY A 305 -9.72 -8.93 -0.49
C GLY A 305 -10.20 -9.56 0.80
N SER A 306 -11.51 -9.69 1.00
CA SER A 306 -12.09 -10.48 2.10
C SER A 306 -11.78 -11.97 1.94
N ALA A 307 -11.98 -12.79 2.98
CA ALA A 307 -11.69 -14.23 2.98
C ALA A 307 -12.38 -15.10 1.90
N LYS A 308 -13.34 -14.54 1.16
CA LYS A 308 -14.03 -15.17 0.01
C LYS A 308 -13.34 -14.93 -1.33
N LEU A 309 -12.26 -14.16 -1.34
CA LEU A 309 -11.44 -13.85 -2.50
C LEU A 309 -10.01 -14.27 -2.19
N ILE A 310 -9.42 -15.03 -3.11
CA ILE A 310 -8.04 -15.47 -3.00
C ILE A 310 -7.24 -14.64 -4.01
N PRO A 311 -6.31 -13.78 -3.57
CA PRO A 311 -5.43 -13.09 -4.50
C PRO A 311 -4.49 -14.12 -5.13
N VAL A 312 -4.32 -14.06 -6.45
CA VAL A 312 -3.44 -14.99 -7.19
C VAL A 312 -2.25 -14.27 -7.83
N ARG A 313 -2.40 -12.99 -8.18
CA ARG A 313 -1.32 -12.13 -8.70
C ARG A 313 -1.53 -10.69 -8.28
N SER A 314 -0.45 -9.95 -8.07
CA SER A 314 -0.50 -8.52 -7.79
C SER A 314 0.77 -7.83 -8.29
N GLN A 315 0.64 -6.67 -8.93
CA GLN A 315 1.80 -5.91 -9.41
C GLN A 315 1.51 -4.42 -9.49
N THR A 316 2.57 -3.63 -9.39
CA THR A 316 2.53 -2.17 -9.52
C THR A 316 3.09 -1.70 -10.86
N PHE A 317 2.38 -0.77 -11.51
CA PHE A 317 2.71 -0.26 -12.84
C PHE A 317 2.90 1.25 -12.82
N THR A 318 3.99 1.71 -13.43
CA THR A 318 4.28 3.14 -13.61
C THR A 318 3.37 3.72 -14.69
N ARG A 319 2.72 4.85 -14.40
CA ARG A 319 1.87 5.58 -15.36
C ARG A 319 2.31 7.01 -15.52
N HIS A 320 2.10 7.59 -16.69
CA HIS A 320 2.43 8.98 -16.97
C HIS A 320 1.47 9.94 -16.26
N LYS A 321 1.92 11.17 -15.97
CA LYS A 321 1.08 12.25 -15.42
C LYS A 321 0.39 11.91 -14.07
N THR A 322 0.98 11.03 -13.28
CA THR A 322 0.64 10.82 -11.86
C THR A 322 1.91 10.61 -11.03
N ASP A 323 1.92 10.99 -9.76
CA ASP A 323 2.98 10.67 -8.80
C ASP A 323 2.76 9.33 -8.08
N HIS A 324 1.69 8.61 -8.43
CA HIS A 324 1.42 7.25 -7.97
C HIS A 324 1.79 6.20 -9.02
N ARG A 325 2.10 4.99 -8.56
CA ARG A 325 2.07 3.78 -9.39
C ARG A 325 0.70 3.13 -9.24
N MET A 326 0.15 2.66 -10.35
CA MET A 326 -1.09 1.89 -10.38
C MET A 326 -0.87 0.54 -9.71
N VAL A 327 -1.85 0.02 -8.98
CA VAL A 327 -1.83 -1.36 -8.46
C VAL A 327 -2.87 -2.18 -9.21
N VAL A 328 -2.47 -3.35 -9.68
CA VAL A 328 -3.33 -4.33 -10.35
C VAL A 328 -3.28 -5.63 -9.57
N SER A 329 -4.42 -6.26 -9.34
CA SER A 329 -4.50 -7.52 -8.63
C SER A 329 -5.58 -8.43 -9.20
N ASP A 330 -5.22 -9.70 -9.33
CA ASP A 330 -6.10 -10.76 -9.82
C ASP A 330 -6.57 -11.59 -8.64
N PHE A 331 -7.88 -11.83 -8.58
CA PHE A 331 -8.51 -12.65 -7.57
C PHE A 331 -9.26 -13.81 -8.23
N ILE A 332 -9.39 -14.89 -7.47
CA ILE A 332 -10.40 -15.93 -7.71
C ILE A 332 -11.36 -15.96 -6.54
N TYR A 333 -12.59 -16.38 -6.80
CA TYR A 333 -13.54 -16.65 -5.72
C TYR A 333 -13.16 -17.97 -5.06
N ARG A 334 -13.28 -18.01 -3.74
CA ARG A 334 -13.03 -19.21 -2.95
C ARG A 334 -14.10 -20.26 -3.13
#